data_AF-A0A6A3JXP9-F1
#
_entry.id   AF-A0A6A3JXP9-F1
#
_cell.length_a   1.000
_cell.length_b   1.000
_cell.length_c   1.000
_cell.angle_alpha   90.00
_cell.angle_beta   90.00
_cell.angle_gamma   90.00
#
_symmetry.space_group_name_H-M   'P 1'
#
loop_
_entity.id
_entity.type
_entity.pdbx_description
1 polymer ?
#
loop_
_entity_poly.entity_id
_entity_poly.type
_entity_poly.pdbx_seq_one_letter_code
_entity_poly.pdbx_strand_id
1 'polypeptide(L)'
;MRVGDLKNAIKEQRSSVVTCEVADVTLYLAKKGTNWLKEGDADAKMLLTGSFPSGILGIMQNEENQMSPARRVDNAAFGFPEEDDEEAQDDVVHVLAAFPGMEMRDAPKEPHPLRKRRRDQLNKREKQTEIAISTDDSSLPLDDIQRVLGVEFYEQPSKPIPDERLNVLHDYLRLLAKAYENSVDLERLHFIVPVLTSACSLFDDVRIHADESVAGDQVAWNGKFEFVLERGNKFVCVVDAKHNIRQGLARAYVGSEVVAEATGLTKVYSIVTSFSQWFFLRSLNDKTEQSQMVPIALENGFPTRESVKEVVERIYALLSEDD
;
A
#
# COMPACT_ATOMS: atom_id res chain seq x y z
N MET A 1 16.40 -17.31 28.98
CA MET A 1 16.66 -16.30 27.95
C MET A 1 16.51 -14.91 28.56
N ARG A 2 17.39 -13.96 28.26
CA ARG A 2 17.21 -12.54 28.61
C ARG A 2 16.55 -11.78 27.47
N VAL A 3 15.97 -10.61 27.76
CA VAL A 3 15.38 -9.75 26.74
C VAL A 3 16.41 -9.38 25.66
N GLY A 4 17.67 -9.15 26.03
CA GLY A 4 18.75 -8.93 25.07
C GLY A 4 18.97 -10.11 24.11
N ASP A 5 18.87 -11.35 24.61
CA ASP A 5 18.98 -12.56 23.78
C ASP A 5 17.79 -12.66 22.81
N LEU A 6 16.59 -12.28 23.25
CA LEU A 6 15.39 -12.23 22.41
C LEU A 6 15.53 -11.18 21.30
N LYS A 7 16.09 -10.00 21.58
CA LYS A 7 16.37 -8.98 20.54
C LYS A 7 17.33 -9.53 19.48
N ASN A 8 18.38 -10.25 19.88
CA ASN A 8 19.32 -10.89 18.95
C ASN A 8 18.60 -11.92 18.07
N ALA A 9 17.77 -12.80 18.67
CA ALA A 9 17.02 -13.81 17.95
C ALA A 9 16.05 -13.21 16.91
N ILE A 10 15.34 -12.12 17.27
CA ILE A 10 14.45 -11.41 16.35
C ILE A 10 15.23 -10.86 15.14
N LYS A 11 16.38 -10.21 15.37
CA LYS A 11 17.22 -9.69 14.28
C LYS A 11 17.75 -10.81 13.38
N GLU A 12 18.20 -11.92 13.96
CA GLU A 12 18.72 -13.06 13.20
C GLU A 12 17.63 -13.68 12.32
N GLN A 13 16.42 -13.87 12.87
CA GLN A 13 15.30 -14.47 12.16
C GLN A 13 14.68 -13.54 11.10
N ARG A 14 14.76 -12.22 11.31
CA ARG A 14 14.16 -11.19 10.43
C ARG A 14 15.20 -10.17 9.97
N SER A 15 16.37 -10.64 9.54
CA SER A 15 17.50 -9.78 9.13
C SER A 15 17.21 -8.87 7.93
N SER A 16 16.21 -9.21 7.10
CA SER A 16 15.72 -8.35 6.02
C SER A 16 14.81 -7.19 6.48
N VAL A 17 14.23 -7.29 7.67
CA VAL A 17 13.31 -6.30 8.25
C VAL A 17 14.01 -5.46 9.32
N VAL A 18 14.86 -6.08 10.14
CA VAL A 18 15.59 -5.44 11.24
C VAL A 18 17.01 -5.12 10.80
N THR A 19 17.18 -3.98 10.13
CA THR A 19 18.48 -3.55 9.58
C THR A 19 19.32 -2.72 10.58
N CYS A 20 18.72 -2.25 11.68
CA CYS A 20 19.41 -1.46 12.71
C CYS A 20 20.28 -2.31 13.65
N GLU A 21 21.10 -1.65 14.48
CA GLU A 21 21.85 -2.34 15.53
C GLU A 21 20.90 -2.90 16.60
N VAL A 22 21.27 -4.05 17.18
CA VAL A 22 20.43 -4.73 18.19
C VAL A 22 20.22 -3.84 19.43
N ALA A 23 21.21 -3.01 19.74
CA ALA A 23 21.13 -2.03 20.82
C ALA A 23 19.94 -1.05 20.65
N ASP A 24 19.57 -0.77 19.40
CA ASP A 24 18.53 0.22 19.08
C ASP A 24 17.13 -0.40 18.95
N VAL A 25 17.03 -1.73 18.95
CA VAL A 25 15.75 -2.44 19.02
C VAL A 25 15.15 -2.23 20.41
N THR A 26 13.91 -1.78 20.52
CA THR A 26 13.19 -1.71 21.81
C THR A 26 12.02 -2.68 21.80
N LEU A 27 11.86 -3.46 22.88
CA LEU A 27 10.76 -4.41 23.02
C LEU A 27 9.77 -3.89 24.07
N TYR A 28 8.48 -4.07 23.80
CA TYR A 28 7.39 -3.73 24.70
C TYR A 28 6.47 -4.94 24.89
N LEU A 29 5.92 -5.11 26.10
CA LEU A 29 4.80 -5.99 26.33
C LEU A 29 3.60 -5.46 25.55
N ALA A 30 2.94 -6.32 24.78
CA ALA A 30 1.76 -5.96 24.01
C ALA A 30 0.49 -5.92 24.90
N LYS A 31 0.53 -5.17 26.00
CA LYS A 31 -0.57 -5.06 26.98
C LYS A 31 -1.26 -3.70 26.90
N LYS A 32 -2.57 -3.72 26.67
CA LYS A 32 -3.47 -2.55 26.75
C LYS A 32 -4.14 -2.57 28.12
N GLY A 33 -3.51 -1.91 29.10
CA GLY A 33 -3.88 -2.07 30.50
C GLY A 33 -3.48 -3.45 31.01
N THR A 34 -4.44 -4.25 31.47
CA THR A 34 -4.18 -5.62 31.96
C THR A 34 -4.24 -6.69 30.86
N ASN A 35 -4.84 -6.37 29.71
CA ASN A 35 -5.18 -7.37 28.71
C ASN A 35 -4.12 -7.42 27.59
N TRP A 36 -3.83 -8.63 27.12
CA TRP A 36 -2.98 -8.83 25.95
C TRP A 36 -3.66 -8.39 24.66
N LEU A 37 -2.85 -7.88 23.72
CA LEU A 37 -3.28 -7.51 22.38
C LEU A 37 -3.55 -8.79 21.57
N LYS A 38 -4.72 -8.85 20.94
CA LYS A 38 -5.08 -9.95 20.04
C LYS A 38 -4.81 -9.56 18.60
N GLU A 39 -4.44 -10.51 17.74
CA GLU A 39 -4.31 -10.30 16.29
C GLU A 39 -5.62 -9.82 15.65
N GLY A 40 -6.76 -10.22 16.24
CA GLY A 40 -8.08 -9.75 15.85
C GLY A 40 -8.37 -8.27 16.18
N ASP A 41 -7.58 -7.65 17.06
CA ASP A 41 -7.76 -6.26 17.49
C ASP A 41 -7.53 -5.29 16.32
N ALA A 42 -8.33 -4.22 16.26
CA ALA A 42 -8.23 -3.22 15.21
C ALA A 42 -6.84 -2.55 15.19
N ASP A 43 -6.27 -2.26 16.37
CA ASP A 43 -4.95 -1.68 16.50
C ASP A 43 -3.85 -2.66 16.01
N ALA A 44 -4.01 -3.96 16.27
CA ALA A 44 -3.07 -4.99 15.81
C ALA A 44 -3.12 -5.18 14.28
N LYS A 45 -4.33 -5.21 13.70
CA LYS A 45 -4.53 -5.29 12.25
C LYS A 45 -3.93 -4.11 11.52
N MET A 46 -4.11 -2.90 12.05
CA MET A 46 -3.49 -1.69 11.51
C MET A 46 -1.97 -1.73 11.60
N LEU A 47 -1.41 -2.33 12.66
CA LEU A 47 0.04 -2.49 12.78
C LEU A 47 0.61 -3.43 11.71
N LEU A 48 -0.11 -4.51 11.38
CA LEU A 48 0.28 -5.44 10.32
C LEU A 48 0.23 -4.80 8.92
N THR A 49 -0.62 -3.81 8.71
CA THR A 49 -0.71 -3.05 7.45
C THR A 49 0.21 -1.83 7.39
N GLY A 50 1.14 -1.71 8.34
CA GLY A 50 2.17 -0.67 8.35
C GLY A 50 1.70 0.68 8.93
N SER A 51 0.60 0.70 9.66
CA SER A 51 0.09 1.88 10.36
C SER A 51 0.38 1.83 11.86
N PHE A 52 0.45 3.01 12.50
CA PHE A 52 0.79 3.15 13.92
C PHE A 52 -0.41 3.74 14.70
N PRO A 53 -1.38 2.91 15.10
CA PRO A 53 -2.60 3.41 15.72
C PRO A 53 -2.37 3.83 17.18
N SER A 54 -3.26 4.69 17.68
CA SER A 54 -3.13 5.28 19.02
C SER A 54 -3.07 4.26 20.16
N GLY A 55 -3.69 3.08 20.01
CA GLY A 55 -3.59 2.01 21.01
C GLY A 55 -2.19 1.43 21.10
N ILE A 56 -1.50 1.23 19.98
CA ILE A 56 -0.10 0.77 19.96
C ILE A 56 0.82 1.84 20.56
N LEU A 57 0.59 3.11 20.23
CA LEU A 57 1.32 4.23 20.84
C LEU A 57 1.13 4.27 22.36
N GLY A 58 -0.09 4.06 22.86
CA GLY A 58 -0.37 3.99 24.29
C GLY A 58 0.37 2.84 24.98
N ILE A 59 0.52 1.69 24.31
CA ILE A 59 1.32 0.56 24.81
C ILE A 59 2.80 0.96 24.92
N MET A 60 3.34 1.61 23.89
CA MET A 60 4.77 1.97 23.82
C MET A 60 5.14 3.16 24.71
N GLN A 61 4.21 4.07 24.98
CA GLN A 61 4.41 5.20 25.89
C GLN A 61 4.30 4.81 27.36
N ASN A 62 3.71 3.64 27.66
CA ASN A 62 3.69 3.11 29.01
C ASN A 62 5.05 2.48 29.37
N GLU A 63 5.81 3.14 30.24
CA GLU A 63 7.13 2.66 30.68
C GLU A 63 7.08 1.26 31.31
N GLU A 64 5.96 0.86 31.93
CA GLU A 64 5.79 -0.48 32.51
C GLU A 64 5.80 -1.59 31.45
N ASN A 65 5.40 -1.26 30.22
CA ASN A 65 5.43 -2.20 29.11
C ASN A 65 6.84 -2.35 28.52
N GLN A 66 7.75 -1.40 28.72
CA GLN A 66 9.07 -1.45 28.11
C GLN A 66 9.94 -2.55 28.75
N MET A 67 10.43 -3.49 27.93
CA MET A 67 11.22 -4.62 28.39
C MET A 67 12.70 -4.26 28.50
N SER A 68 13.22 -4.24 29.74
CA SER A 68 14.64 -3.99 30.00
C SER A 68 15.54 -5.11 29.45
N PRO A 69 16.61 -4.82 28.69
CA PRO A 69 17.50 -5.83 28.10
C PRO A 69 18.13 -6.80 29.11
N ALA A 70 18.37 -6.34 30.34
CA ALA A 70 19.01 -7.12 31.40
C ALA A 70 18.05 -8.09 32.10
N ARG A 71 16.73 -7.91 31.92
CA ARG A 71 15.69 -8.72 32.59
C ARG A 71 15.58 -10.10 31.94
N ARG A 72 15.29 -11.11 32.76
CA ARG A 72 14.99 -12.46 32.27
C ARG A 72 13.58 -12.49 31.69
N VAL A 73 13.41 -13.17 30.55
CA VAL A 73 12.10 -13.45 29.95
C VAL A 73 11.52 -14.65 30.69
N ASP A 74 10.63 -14.39 31.64
CA ASP A 74 9.88 -15.40 32.39
C ASP A 74 8.51 -14.86 32.82
N ASN A 75 7.60 -15.78 33.16
CA ASN A 75 6.23 -15.44 33.55
C ASN A 75 6.20 -14.53 34.80
N ALA A 76 7.00 -14.83 35.83
CA ALA A 76 7.04 -14.02 37.05
C ALA A 76 7.45 -12.55 36.78
N ALA A 77 8.27 -12.30 35.76
CA ALA A 77 8.74 -10.97 35.41
C ALA A 77 7.75 -10.17 34.55
N PHE A 78 6.95 -10.82 33.69
CA PHE A 78 6.17 -10.15 32.64
C PHE A 78 4.69 -10.57 32.55
N GLY A 79 4.30 -11.61 33.29
CA GLY A 79 2.95 -12.14 33.38
C GLY A 79 2.47 -12.78 32.07
N PHE A 80 3.34 -13.55 31.40
CA PHE A 80 3.00 -14.31 30.19
C PHE A 80 2.01 -15.44 30.53
N PRO A 81 0.95 -15.62 29.74
CA PRO A 81 -0.04 -16.65 30.02
C PRO A 81 0.61 -18.04 29.93
N GLU A 82 0.21 -18.94 30.83
CA GLU A 82 0.61 -20.34 30.81
C GLU A 82 -0.19 -21.09 29.73
N GLU A 83 0.31 -22.23 29.24
CA GLU A 83 -0.32 -22.96 28.10
C GLU A 83 -1.81 -23.31 28.32
N ASP A 84 -2.25 -23.39 29.57
CA ASP A 84 -3.63 -23.70 29.96
C ASP A 84 -4.52 -22.44 30.15
N ASP A 85 -3.97 -21.23 30.03
CA ASP A 85 -4.73 -19.98 30.18
C ASP A 85 -5.57 -19.69 28.93
N GLU A 86 -6.79 -19.16 29.11
CA GLU A 86 -7.63 -18.68 28.00
C GLU A 86 -6.94 -17.59 27.15
N GLU A 87 -5.91 -16.95 27.68
CA GLU A 87 -5.11 -15.90 27.03
C GLU A 87 -3.87 -16.45 26.28
N ALA A 88 -3.55 -17.75 26.40
CA ALA A 88 -2.47 -18.41 25.65
C ALA A 88 -2.92 -18.88 24.25
N GLN A 89 -4.02 -18.33 23.73
CA GLN A 89 -4.50 -18.63 22.39
C GLN A 89 -3.48 -18.21 21.32
N ASP A 90 -3.44 -18.96 20.21
CA ASP A 90 -2.50 -18.74 19.10
C ASP A 90 -2.63 -17.35 18.44
N ASP A 91 -3.73 -16.63 18.68
CA ASP A 91 -4.02 -15.30 18.12
C ASP A 91 -3.55 -14.13 19.03
N VAL A 92 -2.74 -14.40 20.05
CA VAL A 92 -2.31 -13.37 21.02
C VAL A 92 -0.90 -12.85 20.72
N VAL A 93 -0.82 -11.53 20.55
CA VAL A 93 0.44 -10.80 20.41
C VAL A 93 0.98 -10.50 21.81
N HIS A 94 2.19 -10.97 22.09
CA HIS A 94 2.81 -10.84 23.40
C HIS A 94 3.88 -9.74 23.47
N VAL A 95 4.58 -9.50 22.36
CA VAL A 95 5.71 -8.57 22.30
C VAL A 95 5.61 -7.70 21.06
N LEU A 96 5.76 -6.39 21.23
CA LEU A 96 5.96 -5.42 20.16
C LEU A 96 7.44 -5.08 20.04
N ALA A 97 7.98 -5.12 18.83
CA ALA A 97 9.35 -4.71 18.54
C ALA A 97 9.36 -3.38 17.79
N ALA A 98 10.05 -2.38 18.35
CA ALA A 98 10.24 -1.06 17.76
C ALA A 98 11.70 -0.87 17.32
N PHE A 99 11.90 -0.19 16.19
CA PHE A 99 13.20 0.04 15.56
C PHE A 99 13.37 1.53 15.25
N PRO A 100 14.60 2.06 15.24
CA PRO A 100 14.87 3.44 14.85
C PRO A 100 14.43 3.72 13.42
N GLY A 101 13.91 4.92 13.17
CA GLY A 101 13.41 5.29 11.85
C GLY A 101 11.99 4.78 11.55
N MET A 102 11.32 4.11 12.50
CA MET A 102 9.86 4.09 12.48
C MET A 102 9.35 5.51 12.71
N GLU A 103 8.92 6.17 11.64
CA GLU A 103 8.19 7.43 11.79
C GLU A 103 6.88 7.13 12.51
N MET A 104 6.77 7.61 13.75
CA MET A 104 5.51 7.67 14.47
C MET A 104 4.56 8.54 13.63
N ARG A 105 3.67 7.91 12.87
CA ARG A 105 2.57 8.64 12.24
C ARG A 105 1.73 9.19 13.39
N ASP A 106 1.65 10.53 13.49
CA ASP A 106 0.78 11.21 14.46
C ASP A 106 -0.60 10.54 14.49
N ALA A 107 -1.24 10.51 15.67
CA ALA A 107 -2.65 10.13 15.80
C ALA A 107 -3.45 10.70 14.62
N PRO A 108 -4.34 9.92 13.98
CA PRO A 108 -4.90 10.26 12.68
C PRO A 108 -5.43 11.68 12.71
N LYS A 109 -4.67 12.60 12.08
CA LYS A 109 -5.09 13.99 11.93
C LYS A 109 -6.46 13.93 11.28
N GLU A 110 -7.46 14.57 11.89
CA GLU A 110 -8.79 14.58 11.31
C GLU A 110 -8.67 14.87 9.81
N PRO A 111 -9.27 14.03 8.95
CA PRO A 111 -9.09 14.17 7.52
C PRO A 111 -9.54 15.57 7.12
N HIS A 112 -8.83 16.16 6.17
CA HIS A 112 -9.18 17.47 5.64
C HIS A 112 -10.69 17.55 5.36
N PRO A 113 -11.40 18.63 5.74
CA PRO A 113 -12.86 18.66 5.72
C PRO A 113 -13.47 18.31 4.36
N LEU A 114 -12.81 18.68 3.26
CA LEU A 114 -13.25 18.32 1.91
C LEU A 114 -13.12 16.82 1.65
N ARG A 115 -12.01 16.21 2.07
CA ARG A 115 -11.80 14.75 1.95
C ARG A 115 -12.84 13.99 2.76
N LYS A 116 -13.08 14.40 4.01
CA LYS A 116 -14.13 13.83 4.86
C LYS A 116 -15.50 13.88 4.19
N ARG A 117 -15.87 15.06 3.66
CA ARG A 117 -17.14 15.26 2.95
C ARG A 117 -17.27 14.35 1.72
N ARG A 118 -16.20 14.12 0.97
CA ARG A 118 -16.20 13.19 -0.18
C ARG A 118 -16.40 11.75 0.28
N ARG A 119 -15.71 11.31 1.33
CA ARG A 119 -15.87 9.96 1.91
C ARG A 119 -17.30 9.72 2.40
N ASP A 120 -17.87 10.68 3.11
CA ASP A 120 -19.28 10.60 3.55
C ASP A 120 -20.25 10.43 2.38
N GLN A 121 -20.00 11.13 1.27
CA GLN A 121 -20.79 10.99 0.05
C GLN A 121 -20.57 9.65 -0.64
N LEU A 122 -19.34 9.15 -0.72
CA LEU A 122 -19.03 7.81 -1.28
C LEU A 122 -19.74 6.72 -0.49
N ASN A 123 -19.74 6.77 0.84
CA ASN A 123 -20.44 5.81 1.70
C ASN A 123 -21.96 5.91 1.54
N LYS A 124 -22.50 7.13 1.37
CA LYS A 124 -23.93 7.29 1.09
C LYS A 124 -24.32 6.63 -0.23
N ARG A 125 -23.45 6.72 -1.25
CA ARG A 125 -23.68 6.09 -2.55
C ARG A 125 -23.57 4.58 -2.47
N GLU A 126 -22.57 4.06 -1.77
CA GLU A 126 -22.39 2.63 -1.55
C GLU A 126 -23.64 1.97 -0.95
N LYS A 127 -24.17 2.51 0.15
CA LYS A 127 -25.45 2.07 0.73
C LYS A 127 -26.61 2.11 -0.26
N GLN A 128 -26.67 3.11 -1.14
CA GLN A 128 -27.72 3.19 -2.17
C GLN A 128 -27.51 2.14 -3.27
N THR A 129 -26.26 1.85 -3.62
CA THR A 129 -25.89 0.82 -4.59
C THR A 129 -26.12 -0.58 -4.04
N GLU A 130 -25.82 -0.88 -2.77
CA GLU A 130 -26.18 -2.15 -2.14
C GLU A 130 -27.68 -2.42 -2.16
N ILE A 131 -28.50 -1.39 -1.88
CA ILE A 131 -29.96 -1.48 -1.97
C ILE A 131 -30.39 -1.78 -3.43
N ALA A 132 -29.74 -1.16 -4.43
CA ALA A 132 -30.06 -1.35 -5.84
C ALA A 132 -29.53 -2.67 -6.43
N ILE A 133 -28.40 -3.20 -5.95
CA ILE A 133 -27.79 -4.49 -6.37
C ILE A 133 -28.65 -5.68 -5.96
N SER A 134 -29.55 -5.55 -4.97
CA SER A 134 -30.61 -6.53 -4.73
C SER A 134 -31.61 -6.68 -5.90
N THR A 135 -31.46 -5.85 -6.95
CA THR A 135 -32.32 -5.79 -8.14
C THR A 135 -31.56 -5.72 -9.48
N ASP A 136 -30.36 -6.32 -9.59
CA ASP A 136 -29.61 -6.66 -10.83
C ASP A 136 -28.41 -5.76 -11.25
N ASP A 137 -27.40 -6.47 -11.76
CA ASP A 137 -26.10 -6.21 -12.42
C ASP A 137 -25.01 -5.29 -11.79
N SER A 138 -23.84 -5.91 -11.58
CA SER A 138 -22.69 -5.44 -10.81
C SER A 138 -21.74 -4.55 -11.62
N SER A 139 -21.77 -3.23 -11.38
CA SER A 139 -20.67 -2.34 -11.74
C SER A 139 -20.56 -1.17 -10.77
N LEU A 140 -19.33 -0.79 -10.41
CA LEU A 140 -19.09 0.46 -9.68
C LEU A 140 -19.51 1.63 -10.59
N PRO A 141 -20.39 2.54 -10.14
CA PRO A 141 -20.89 3.63 -10.98
C PRO A 141 -19.80 4.71 -11.12
N LEU A 142 -18.84 4.50 -12.03
CA LEU A 142 -17.68 5.37 -12.23
C LEU A 142 -18.08 6.85 -12.35
N ASP A 143 -19.12 7.14 -13.13
CA ASP A 143 -19.54 8.53 -13.36
C ASP A 143 -20.03 9.21 -12.07
N ASP A 144 -20.70 8.46 -11.19
CA ASP A 144 -21.10 8.96 -9.87
C ASP A 144 -19.89 9.15 -8.95
N ILE A 145 -18.93 8.21 -8.96
CA ILE A 145 -17.68 8.32 -8.19
C ILE A 145 -16.90 9.56 -8.64
N GLN A 146 -16.71 9.75 -9.95
CA GLN A 146 -16.02 10.92 -10.50
C GLN A 146 -16.72 12.23 -10.14
N ARG A 147 -18.06 12.24 -10.15
CA ARG A 147 -18.85 13.40 -9.74
C ARG A 147 -18.68 13.73 -8.26
N VAL A 148 -18.70 12.73 -7.38
CA VAL A 148 -18.46 12.92 -5.93
C VAL A 148 -17.05 13.40 -5.67
N LEU A 149 -16.08 12.85 -6.40
CA LEU A 149 -14.67 13.19 -6.22
C LEU A 149 -14.27 14.52 -6.86
N GLY A 150 -15.08 15.04 -7.79
CA GLY A 150 -14.74 16.24 -8.54
C GLY A 150 -13.44 16.05 -9.32
N VAL A 151 -13.36 14.97 -10.10
CA VAL A 151 -12.11 14.60 -10.80
C VAL A 151 -11.73 15.67 -11.81
N GLU A 152 -10.51 16.18 -11.68
CA GLU A 152 -9.89 17.12 -12.60
C GLU A 152 -8.77 16.47 -13.42
N PHE A 153 -8.41 17.08 -14.54
CA PHE A 153 -7.28 16.61 -15.35
C PHE A 153 -5.98 17.30 -14.93
N TYR A 154 -4.90 16.52 -14.87
CA TYR A 154 -3.55 17.04 -14.71
C TYR A 154 -2.59 16.41 -15.72
N GLU A 155 -1.46 17.06 -15.93
CA GLU A 155 -0.37 16.50 -16.72
C GLU A 155 0.62 15.78 -15.78
N GLN A 156 0.77 14.47 -15.97
CA GLN A 156 1.76 13.68 -15.23
C GLN A 156 3.15 14.01 -15.76
N PRO A 157 4.08 14.53 -14.93
CA PRO A 157 5.43 14.84 -15.38
C PRO A 157 6.16 13.61 -15.94
N SER A 158 7.12 13.86 -16.84
CA SER A 158 8.07 12.86 -17.34
C SER A 158 9.48 13.23 -16.86
N LYS A 159 10.26 12.26 -16.43
CA LYS A 159 11.68 12.45 -16.10
C LYS A 159 12.52 11.43 -16.88
N PRO A 160 13.60 11.87 -17.53
CA PRO A 160 14.39 10.98 -18.38
C PRO A 160 15.05 9.85 -17.57
N ILE A 161 15.09 8.67 -18.16
CA ILE A 161 15.79 7.49 -17.62
C ILE A 161 17.00 7.14 -18.50
N PRO A 162 18.02 6.42 -17.98
CA PRO A 162 19.15 5.98 -18.79
C PRO A 162 18.72 5.09 -19.96
N ASP A 163 19.18 5.40 -21.19
CA ASP A 163 18.82 4.65 -22.40
C ASP A 163 19.21 3.17 -22.33
N GLU A 164 20.30 2.84 -21.62
CA GLU A 164 20.74 1.46 -21.40
C GLU A 164 19.68 0.64 -20.66
N ARG A 165 19.05 1.22 -19.64
CA ARG A 165 17.97 0.56 -18.86
C ARG A 165 16.72 0.39 -19.70
N LEU A 166 16.37 1.43 -20.45
CA LEU A 166 15.24 1.39 -21.38
C LEU A 166 15.41 0.33 -22.47
N ASN A 167 16.61 0.19 -23.03
CA ASN A 167 16.90 -0.81 -24.06
C ASN A 167 16.71 -2.23 -23.52
N VAL A 168 17.22 -2.52 -22.31
CA VAL A 168 17.04 -3.82 -21.65
C VAL A 168 15.55 -4.14 -21.45
N LEU A 169 14.77 -3.18 -20.96
CA LEU A 169 13.32 -3.35 -20.80
C LEU A 169 12.65 -3.60 -22.15
N HIS A 170 12.96 -2.80 -23.17
CA HIS A 170 12.35 -2.89 -24.49
C HIS A 170 12.64 -4.25 -25.14
N ASP A 171 13.90 -4.70 -25.11
CA ASP A 171 14.30 -6.00 -25.61
C ASP A 171 13.59 -7.14 -24.86
N TYR A 172 13.42 -7.02 -23.54
CA TYR A 172 12.69 -7.99 -22.74
C TYR A 172 11.20 -8.05 -23.11
N LEU A 173 10.53 -6.90 -23.25
CA LEU A 173 9.12 -6.87 -23.67
C LEU A 173 8.93 -7.44 -25.08
N ARG A 174 9.90 -7.23 -25.99
CA ARG A 174 9.87 -7.85 -27.32
C ARG A 174 10.03 -9.37 -27.26
N LEU A 175 10.90 -9.87 -26.38
CA LEU A 175 11.06 -11.31 -26.14
C LEU A 175 9.74 -11.93 -25.68
N LEU A 176 9.05 -11.30 -24.72
CA LEU A 176 7.75 -11.75 -24.24
C LEU A 176 6.68 -11.70 -25.33
N ALA A 177 6.56 -10.60 -26.06
CA ALA A 177 5.59 -10.48 -27.15
C ALA A 177 5.77 -11.60 -28.19
N LYS A 178 7.02 -11.94 -28.53
CA LYS A 178 7.33 -13.06 -29.41
C LYS A 178 6.93 -14.41 -28.81
N ALA A 179 7.22 -14.63 -27.53
CA ALA A 179 6.95 -15.90 -26.84
C ALA A 179 5.44 -16.17 -26.69
N TYR A 180 4.64 -15.12 -26.47
CA TYR A 180 3.20 -15.21 -26.30
C TYR A 180 2.42 -14.98 -27.60
N GLU A 181 3.08 -15.05 -28.77
CA GLU A 181 2.44 -14.86 -30.09
C GLU A 181 1.62 -13.55 -30.18
N ASN A 182 2.11 -12.49 -29.54
CA ASN A 182 1.44 -11.18 -29.40
C ASN A 182 0.13 -11.20 -28.60
N SER A 183 -0.13 -12.24 -27.78
CA SER A 183 -1.28 -12.33 -26.87
C SER A 183 -1.02 -11.58 -25.55
N VAL A 184 -0.75 -10.28 -25.68
CA VAL A 184 -0.37 -9.41 -24.56
C VAL A 184 -1.47 -9.29 -23.50
N ASP A 185 -2.74 -9.39 -23.90
CA ASP A 185 -3.89 -9.15 -23.03
C ASP A 185 -4.15 -10.29 -22.01
N LEU A 186 -3.85 -11.54 -22.36
CA LEU A 186 -4.07 -12.70 -21.50
C LEU A 186 -3.05 -12.77 -20.37
N GLU A 187 -1.81 -12.39 -20.67
CA GLU A 187 -0.63 -12.54 -19.80
C GLU A 187 -0.07 -11.17 -19.38
N ARG A 188 -0.92 -10.13 -19.38
CA ARG A 188 -0.55 -8.71 -19.20
C ARG A 188 0.31 -8.41 -17.96
N LEU A 189 0.20 -9.19 -16.89
CA LEU A 189 1.07 -9.02 -15.71
C LEU A 189 2.54 -9.27 -16.04
N HIS A 190 2.84 -10.20 -16.94
CA HIS A 190 4.20 -10.43 -17.46
C HIS A 190 4.77 -9.22 -18.20
N PHE A 191 3.91 -8.31 -18.69
CA PHE A 191 4.30 -7.08 -19.36
C PHE A 191 4.26 -5.85 -18.44
N ILE A 192 3.32 -5.78 -17.50
CA ILE A 192 3.20 -4.69 -16.51
C ILE A 192 4.36 -4.73 -15.52
N VAL A 193 4.67 -5.89 -14.93
CA VAL A 193 5.70 -6.01 -13.89
C VAL A 193 7.07 -5.49 -14.36
N PRO A 194 7.59 -5.85 -15.55
CA PRO A 194 8.86 -5.30 -16.04
C PRO A 194 8.86 -3.78 -16.18
N VAL A 195 7.76 -3.17 -16.62
CA VAL A 195 7.63 -1.71 -16.75
C VAL A 195 7.74 -1.04 -15.37
N LEU A 196 7.01 -1.57 -14.37
CA LEU A 196 7.09 -1.10 -12.99
C LEU A 196 8.50 -1.28 -12.41
N THR A 197 9.05 -2.49 -12.51
CA THR A 197 10.38 -2.85 -11.99
C THR A 197 11.47 -2.01 -12.63
N SER A 198 11.39 -1.72 -13.93
CA SER A 198 12.37 -0.86 -14.60
C SER A 198 12.41 0.54 -14.00
N ALA A 199 11.26 1.15 -13.72
CA ALA A 199 11.19 2.45 -13.06
C ALA A 199 11.65 2.38 -11.60
N CYS A 200 11.19 1.36 -10.85
CA CYS A 200 11.51 1.19 -9.43
C CYS A 200 13.00 0.90 -9.19
N SER A 201 13.65 0.15 -10.08
CA SER A 201 15.08 -0.20 -9.98
C SER A 201 16.05 0.97 -10.08
N LEU A 202 15.54 2.17 -10.40
CA LEU A 202 16.31 3.41 -10.38
C LEU A 202 16.43 4.02 -8.97
N PHE A 203 15.83 3.38 -7.97
CA PHE A 203 15.86 3.78 -6.57
C PHE A 203 16.28 2.60 -5.69
N ASP A 204 17.06 2.89 -4.65
CA ASP A 204 17.47 1.88 -3.66
C ASP A 204 16.40 1.66 -2.57
N ASP A 205 15.43 2.57 -2.45
CA ASP A 205 14.47 2.66 -1.36
C ASP A 205 13.00 2.41 -1.79
N VAL A 206 12.78 1.91 -3.01
CA VAL A 206 11.44 1.54 -3.50
C VAL A 206 11.17 0.06 -3.29
N ARG A 207 9.99 -0.26 -2.75
CA ARG A 207 9.48 -1.64 -2.62
C ARG A 207 8.22 -1.83 -3.46
N ILE A 208 8.09 -3.02 -4.06
CA ILE A 208 6.89 -3.44 -4.78
C ILE A 208 6.23 -4.55 -3.97
N HIS A 209 5.03 -4.27 -3.48
CA HIS A 209 4.17 -5.24 -2.79
C HIS A 209 3.12 -5.78 -3.76
N ALA A 210 2.78 -7.05 -3.68
CA ALA A 210 1.90 -7.73 -4.65
C ALA A 210 0.63 -8.30 -3.98
N ASP A 211 -0.50 -8.23 -4.68
CA ASP A 211 -1.83 -8.68 -4.21
C ASP A 211 -2.25 -8.04 -2.87
N GLU A 212 -2.24 -6.71 -2.84
CA GLU A 212 -2.51 -5.93 -1.64
C GLU A 212 -4.00 -5.61 -1.50
N SER A 213 -4.50 -5.78 -0.28
CA SER A 213 -5.86 -5.42 0.10
C SER A 213 -5.84 -4.53 1.34
N VAL A 214 -6.42 -3.34 1.22
CA VAL A 214 -6.52 -2.37 2.30
C VAL A 214 -7.99 -2.20 2.66
N ALA A 215 -8.33 -2.44 3.93
CA ALA A 215 -9.65 -2.15 4.47
C ALA A 215 -9.66 -0.72 5.05
N GLY A 216 -10.74 0.02 4.81
CA GLY A 216 -11.01 1.30 5.46
C GLY A 216 -12.00 1.13 6.61
N ASP A 217 -11.86 1.93 7.66
CA ASP A 217 -12.82 1.97 8.76
C ASP A 217 -13.92 3.01 8.49
N GLN A 218 -13.56 4.12 7.85
CA GLN A 218 -14.42 5.25 7.53
C GLN A 218 -14.87 5.26 6.08
N VAL A 219 -14.19 4.57 5.16
CA VAL A 219 -14.66 4.32 3.81
C VAL A 219 -15.17 2.89 3.73
N ALA A 220 -16.45 2.70 3.42
CA ALA A 220 -17.14 1.39 3.43
C ALA A 220 -16.64 0.41 2.35
N TRP A 221 -15.61 0.77 1.60
CA TRP A 221 -15.06 0.00 0.50
C TRP A 221 -13.68 -0.56 0.85
N ASN A 222 -13.33 -1.70 0.26
CA ASN A 222 -11.98 -2.24 0.33
C ASN A 222 -11.18 -1.82 -0.91
N GLY A 223 -9.97 -1.31 -0.70
CA GLY A 223 -9.00 -1.08 -1.75
C GLY A 223 -8.32 -2.39 -2.13
N LYS A 224 -8.48 -2.85 -3.37
CA LYS A 224 -7.79 -4.04 -3.89
C LYS A 224 -6.89 -3.67 -5.05
N PHE A 225 -5.61 -4.01 -4.95
CA PHE A 225 -4.57 -3.62 -5.89
C PHE A 225 -3.70 -4.82 -6.27
N GLU A 226 -3.33 -4.90 -7.53
CA GLU A 226 -2.41 -5.93 -8.00
C GLU A 226 -0.98 -5.64 -7.51
N PHE A 227 -0.60 -4.36 -7.41
CA PHE A 227 0.66 -3.94 -6.78
C PHE A 227 0.51 -2.66 -5.96
N VAL A 228 1.38 -2.47 -4.98
CA VAL A 228 1.60 -1.17 -4.31
C VAL A 228 3.09 -0.85 -4.35
N LEU A 229 3.44 0.30 -4.92
CA LEU A 229 4.80 0.83 -4.87
C LEU A 229 4.93 1.73 -3.66
N GLU A 230 5.88 1.42 -2.78
CA GLU A 230 6.16 2.18 -1.56
C GLU A 230 7.55 2.78 -1.63
N ARG A 231 7.65 4.09 -1.37
CA ARG A 231 8.92 4.83 -1.23
C ARG A 231 8.78 5.86 -0.11
N GLY A 232 9.26 5.55 1.09
CA GLY A 232 9.01 6.38 2.26
C GLY A 232 7.51 6.61 2.49
N ASN A 233 7.07 7.87 2.57
CA ASN A 233 5.66 8.24 2.71
C ASN A 233 4.89 8.33 1.38
N LYS A 234 5.47 7.85 0.28
CA LYS A 234 4.82 7.82 -1.03
C LYS A 234 4.29 6.43 -1.36
N PHE A 235 2.98 6.38 -1.64
CA PHE A 235 2.26 5.16 -2.00
C PHE A 235 1.65 5.29 -3.39
N VAL A 236 1.93 4.32 -4.26
CA VAL A 236 1.39 4.24 -5.63
C VAL A 236 0.65 2.93 -5.80
N CYS A 237 -0.68 2.98 -5.80
CA CYS A 237 -1.51 1.80 -5.93
C CYS A 237 -1.73 1.45 -7.41
N VAL A 238 -1.34 0.25 -7.83
CA VAL A 238 -1.45 -0.21 -9.21
C VAL A 238 -2.65 -1.12 -9.37
N VAL A 239 -3.55 -0.74 -10.28
CA VAL A 239 -4.73 -1.51 -10.66
C VAL A 239 -4.55 -2.06 -12.07
N ASP A 240 -4.50 -3.38 -12.18
CA ASP A 240 -4.72 -4.10 -13.43
C ASP A 240 -6.21 -4.05 -13.80
N ALA A 241 -6.52 -3.22 -14.78
CA ALA A 241 -7.87 -3.01 -15.27
C ALA A 241 -8.37 -4.13 -16.18
N LYS A 242 -7.51 -5.09 -16.56
CA LYS A 242 -7.85 -6.17 -17.50
C LYS A 242 -8.52 -5.58 -18.76
N HIS A 243 -9.76 -5.96 -19.04
CA HIS A 243 -10.55 -5.47 -20.17
C HIS A 243 -11.53 -4.33 -19.81
N ASN A 244 -11.59 -3.90 -18.55
CA ASN A 244 -12.54 -2.89 -18.09
C ASN A 244 -11.84 -1.74 -17.35
N ILE A 245 -11.27 -0.82 -18.14
CA ILE A 245 -10.63 0.41 -17.65
C ILE A 245 -11.57 1.23 -16.77
N ARG A 246 -12.87 1.29 -17.07
CA ARG A 246 -13.84 2.05 -16.27
C ARG A 246 -13.93 1.49 -14.84
N GLN A 247 -13.98 0.17 -14.71
CA GLN A 247 -13.98 -0.49 -13.41
C GLN A 247 -12.62 -0.35 -12.71
N GLY A 248 -11.51 -0.42 -13.45
CA GLY A 248 -10.17 -0.16 -12.92
C GLY A 248 -10.04 1.25 -12.32
N LEU A 249 -10.53 2.26 -13.03
CA LEU A 249 -10.58 3.64 -12.54
C LEU A 249 -11.44 3.78 -11.29
N ALA A 250 -12.64 3.19 -11.29
CA ALA A 250 -13.52 3.22 -10.12
C ALA A 250 -12.85 2.58 -8.87
N ARG A 251 -12.19 1.42 -9.05
CA ARG A 251 -11.39 0.76 -8.00
C ARG A 251 -10.27 1.66 -7.49
N ALA A 252 -9.51 2.29 -8.39
CA ALA A 252 -8.39 3.15 -8.01
C ALA A 252 -8.85 4.41 -7.25
N TYR A 253 -9.95 5.05 -7.69
CA TYR A 253 -10.50 6.23 -7.02
C TYR A 253 -10.90 5.95 -5.58
N VAL A 254 -11.71 4.90 -5.38
CA VAL A 254 -12.18 4.52 -4.05
C VAL A 254 -11.04 3.97 -3.21
N GLY A 255 -10.21 3.10 -3.81
CA GLY A 255 -9.05 2.52 -3.14
C GLY A 255 -8.04 3.56 -2.66
N SER A 256 -7.82 4.64 -3.42
CA SER A 256 -6.94 5.74 -2.98
C SER A 256 -7.45 6.44 -1.72
N GLU A 257 -8.77 6.60 -1.59
CA GLU A 257 -9.37 7.19 -0.38
C GLU A 257 -9.22 6.27 0.83
N VAL A 258 -9.35 4.95 0.62
CA VAL A 258 -9.14 3.91 1.65
C VAL A 258 -7.68 3.88 2.10
N VAL A 259 -6.73 3.87 1.16
CA VAL A 259 -5.29 3.87 1.47
C VAL A 259 -4.91 5.14 2.23
N ALA A 260 -5.40 6.30 1.80
CA ALA A 260 -5.13 7.56 2.50
C ALA A 260 -5.69 7.58 3.92
N GLU A 261 -6.81 6.90 4.15
CA GLU A 261 -7.36 6.73 5.50
C GLU A 261 -6.48 5.83 6.35
N ALA A 262 -6.23 4.61 5.87
CA ALA A 262 -5.49 3.60 6.61
C ALA A 262 -4.07 4.08 6.95
N THR A 263 -3.44 4.82 6.03
CA THR A 263 -2.05 5.29 6.17
C THR A 263 -1.93 6.69 6.79
N GLY A 264 -3.01 7.48 6.83
CA GLY A 264 -2.97 8.88 7.22
C GLY A 264 -2.34 9.83 6.17
N LEU A 265 -2.10 9.35 4.94
CA LEU A 265 -1.47 10.13 3.89
C LEU A 265 -2.41 11.19 3.32
N THR A 266 -1.89 12.40 3.13
CA THR A 266 -2.61 13.50 2.48
C THR A 266 -2.66 13.35 0.96
N LYS A 267 -1.75 12.55 0.40
CA LYS A 267 -1.59 12.32 -1.03
C LYS A 267 -1.35 10.84 -1.27
N VAL A 268 -2.18 10.23 -2.11
CA VAL A 268 -2.04 8.84 -2.57
C VAL A 268 -2.08 8.84 -4.08
N TYR A 269 -1.16 8.12 -4.71
CA TYR A 269 -1.10 7.99 -6.15
C TYR A 269 -1.71 6.67 -6.58
N SER A 270 -2.21 6.60 -7.80
CA SER A 270 -2.63 5.34 -8.40
C SER A 270 -2.26 5.26 -9.87
N ILE A 271 -2.02 4.04 -10.35
CA ILE A 271 -1.83 3.72 -11.75
C ILE A 271 -2.94 2.75 -12.14
N VAL A 272 -3.67 3.04 -13.21
CA VAL A 272 -4.65 2.11 -13.78
C VAL A 272 -4.17 1.71 -15.16
N THR A 273 -4.02 0.41 -15.40
CA THR A 273 -3.46 -0.07 -16.66
C THR A 273 -4.04 -1.39 -17.16
N SER A 274 -4.13 -1.52 -18.47
CA SER A 274 -4.34 -2.79 -19.21
C SER A 274 -3.06 -3.22 -19.95
N PHE A 275 -1.89 -2.75 -19.51
CA PHE A 275 -0.62 -2.67 -20.25
C PHE A 275 -0.63 -1.76 -21.49
N SER A 276 -1.63 -1.85 -22.36
CA SER A 276 -1.73 -1.01 -23.56
C SER A 276 -2.14 0.42 -23.27
N GLN A 277 -2.86 0.66 -22.17
CA GLN A 277 -3.31 1.97 -21.73
C GLN A 277 -2.85 2.20 -20.29
N TRP A 278 -2.36 3.40 -19.98
CA TRP A 278 -1.92 3.80 -18.65
C TRP A 278 -2.56 5.12 -18.25
N PHE A 279 -3.13 5.15 -17.05
CA PHE A 279 -3.66 6.35 -16.40
C PHE A 279 -2.95 6.55 -15.08
N PHE A 280 -2.58 7.80 -14.80
CA PHE A 280 -1.94 8.21 -13.55
C PHE A 280 -2.92 9.06 -12.76
N LEU A 281 -3.18 8.71 -11.50
CA LEU A 281 -4.15 9.36 -10.65
C LEU A 281 -3.46 9.86 -9.38
N ARG A 282 -3.97 10.95 -8.80
CA ARG A 282 -3.61 11.36 -7.45
C ARG A 282 -4.81 11.85 -6.67
N SER A 283 -4.95 11.32 -5.46
CA SER A 283 -5.99 11.67 -4.50
C SER A 283 -5.38 12.55 -3.41
N LEU A 284 -5.78 13.82 -3.41
CA LEU A 284 -5.31 14.88 -2.52
C LEU A 284 -6.38 15.20 -1.46
N ASN A 285 -6.04 16.00 -0.47
CA ASN A 285 -6.97 16.43 0.58
C ASN A 285 -8.16 17.26 0.07
N ASP A 286 -7.96 18.05 -0.97
CA ASP A 286 -8.90 19.03 -1.49
C ASP A 286 -9.50 18.63 -2.84
N LYS A 287 -8.80 17.79 -3.60
CA LYS A 287 -9.24 17.32 -4.93
C LYS A 287 -8.74 15.93 -5.30
N THR A 288 -9.24 15.42 -6.41
CA THR A 288 -8.77 14.19 -7.05
C THR A 288 -8.46 14.50 -8.50
N GLU A 289 -7.33 14.01 -9.01
CA GLU A 289 -6.88 14.31 -10.36
C GLU A 289 -6.50 13.05 -11.14
N GLN A 290 -6.71 13.08 -12.46
CA GLN A 290 -6.40 12.01 -13.40
C GLN A 290 -5.61 12.57 -14.59
N SER A 291 -4.63 11.81 -15.08
CA SER A 291 -3.96 12.13 -16.33
C SER A 291 -4.84 11.81 -17.55
N GLN A 292 -4.42 12.31 -18.71
CA GLN A 292 -4.82 11.71 -19.98
C GLN A 292 -4.29 10.27 -20.09
N MET A 293 -4.91 9.49 -20.97
CA MET A 293 -4.47 8.12 -21.29
C MET A 293 -3.12 8.17 -22.00
N VAL A 294 -2.15 7.42 -21.48
CA VAL A 294 -0.83 7.23 -22.10
C VAL A 294 -0.78 5.84 -22.73
N PRO A 295 -0.66 5.74 -24.07
CA PRO A 295 -0.67 4.45 -24.75
C PRO A 295 0.72 3.81 -24.80
N ILE A 296 0.79 2.48 -24.67
CA ILE A 296 1.91 1.70 -25.21
C ILE A 296 1.49 1.22 -26.60
N ALA A 297 2.09 1.81 -27.63
CA ALA A 297 1.78 1.50 -29.02
C ALA A 297 2.41 0.16 -29.42
N LEU A 298 1.69 -0.61 -30.24
CA LEU A 298 2.16 -1.88 -30.79
C LEU A 298 2.40 -1.74 -32.29
N GLU A 299 3.62 -2.03 -32.74
CA GLU A 299 3.99 -2.15 -34.14
C GLU A 299 4.27 -3.62 -34.45
N ASN A 300 3.50 -4.20 -35.37
CA ASN A 300 3.58 -5.63 -35.73
C ASN A 300 3.46 -6.57 -34.50
N GLY A 301 2.68 -6.18 -33.50
CA GLY A 301 2.48 -6.92 -32.25
C GLY A 301 3.53 -6.64 -31.16
N PHE A 302 4.53 -5.80 -31.43
CA PHE A 302 5.60 -5.48 -30.48
C PHE A 302 5.45 -4.06 -29.91
N PRO A 303 5.64 -3.87 -28.59
CA PRO A 303 5.71 -2.53 -27.99
C PRO A 303 6.77 -1.66 -28.66
N THR A 304 6.42 -0.42 -29.00
CA THR A 304 7.41 0.55 -29.51
C THR A 304 8.27 1.07 -28.36
N ARG A 305 9.55 1.35 -28.65
CA ARG A 305 10.50 1.79 -27.64
C ARG A 305 10.09 3.14 -27.04
N GLU A 306 9.63 4.04 -27.90
CA GLU A 306 9.22 5.40 -27.55
C GLU A 306 8.00 5.41 -26.63
N SER A 307 7.02 4.55 -26.86
CA SER A 307 5.83 4.49 -26.01
C SER A 307 6.11 3.83 -24.66
N VAL A 308 6.98 2.80 -24.63
CA VAL A 308 7.49 2.21 -23.38
C VAL A 308 8.27 3.27 -22.59
N LYS A 309 9.13 4.04 -23.25
CA LYS A 309 9.88 5.15 -22.64
C LYS A 309 8.96 6.14 -21.96
N GLU A 310 7.93 6.61 -22.66
CA GLU A 310 6.98 7.60 -22.14
C GLU A 310 6.32 7.13 -20.83
N VAL A 311 5.88 5.88 -20.76
CA VAL A 311 5.26 5.33 -19.55
C VAL A 311 6.27 5.20 -18.42
N VAL A 312 7.45 4.64 -18.67
CA VAL A 312 8.47 4.40 -17.63
C VAL A 312 8.99 5.72 -17.06
N GLU A 313 9.23 6.73 -17.89
CA GLU A 313 9.66 8.05 -17.46
C GLU A 313 8.62 8.78 -16.60
N ARG A 314 7.32 8.55 -16.85
CA ARG A 314 6.22 9.07 -16.01
C ARG A 314 6.14 8.38 -14.66
N ILE A 315 6.31 7.05 -14.62
CA ILE A 315 6.39 6.30 -13.36
C ILE A 315 7.63 6.76 -12.56
N TYR A 316 8.77 6.89 -13.23
CA TYR A 316 10.00 7.39 -12.61
C TYR A 316 9.80 8.81 -12.06
N ALA A 317 9.18 9.71 -12.82
CA ALA A 317 8.84 11.05 -12.35
C ALA A 317 7.94 11.02 -11.11
N LEU A 318 6.88 10.21 -11.14
CA LEU A 318 5.93 10.04 -10.06
C LEU A 318 6.61 9.58 -8.76
N LEU A 319 7.54 8.64 -8.86
CA LEU A 319 8.34 8.16 -7.71
C LEU A 319 9.44 9.14 -7.28
N SER A 320 9.93 10.00 -8.19
CA SER A 320 10.98 10.99 -7.95
C SER A 320 10.51 12.33 -7.42
N GLU A 321 9.20 12.58 -7.39
CA GLU A 321 8.67 13.81 -6.77
C GLU A 321 8.86 13.71 -5.25
N ASP A 322 9.69 14.56 -4.67
CA ASP A 322 9.71 14.72 -3.22
C ASP A 322 8.46 15.56 -2.84
N ASP A 323 7.69 15.07 -1.86
CA ASP A 323 6.60 15.84 -1.23
C ASP A 323 7.15 16.66 -0.05
#